data_AF-A0A5B8UDZ7-F1
#
_entry.id   AF-A0A5B8UDZ7-F1
#
_cell.length_a   1.000
_cell.length_b   1.000
_cell.length_c   1.000
_cell.angle_alpha   90.00
_cell.angle_beta   90.00
_cell.angle_gamma   90.00
#
_symmetry.space_group_name_H-M   'P 1'
#
loop_
_entity.id
_entity.type
_entity.pdbx_description
1 polymer ?
#
loop_
_entity_poly.entity_id
_entity_poly.type
_entity_poly.pdbx_seq_one_letter_code
_entity_poly.pdbx_strand_id
1 'polypeptide(L)'
;MMRFVAAFLAFFLFNSFLEFGFWSSAAVGIWFWYLADLAIKSNTRIAFREYILVMYGLNYLFASALQYYAPTQSISIYRMRIPEDEYFALAIPSMFCFHLGLYMFKTKVFEPNFNLTAIQSRLNQNVLRQWLIVGIALNIIRPFFPGELSYIIYLLAGIRYVALFGLFLIDRKKYKWYLYVLLFLEVAAALREGMFHDLVIWVVFFGMFWTYLKKPSAGTKAILGVAVVLCLYFLQITKAGYREKLHSGGGSGIGTFSTALANNNKGGGVFSMVNFTESIVRANQGWIFASSVNRMNRIKDYQGLAVVKKYAEAAFLPRFLAPDKIQAGDKAIFNRFSGVTILGNTSMGLGIFADGYIGYGMYGSLIFAFVFGLIVAYVFKVVERWSRISPFFIFFFYVILNYAVRADCETQTMMTHLVKGLIIFGLIMAYYKRYFARQSVAAEEQARVFKEALVASPA
;
A
#
# COMPACT_ATOMS: atom_id res chain seq x y z
N MET A 1 -16.28 -20.67 -9.36
CA MET A 1 -15.64 -22.01 -9.37
C MET A 1 -14.12 -21.93 -9.23
N MET A 2 -13.39 -21.31 -10.17
CA MET A 2 -11.91 -21.29 -10.18
C MET A 2 -11.22 -20.84 -8.87
N ARG A 3 -11.77 -19.82 -8.19
CA ARG A 3 -11.22 -19.33 -6.92
C ARG A 3 -11.29 -20.35 -5.76
N PHE A 4 -12.35 -21.17 -5.72
CA PHE A 4 -12.52 -22.22 -4.72
C PHE A 4 -11.64 -23.42 -5.04
N VAL A 5 -11.48 -23.74 -6.33
CA VAL A 5 -10.54 -24.78 -6.79
C VAL A 5 -9.12 -24.40 -6.40
N ALA A 6 -8.69 -23.15 -6.64
CA ALA A 6 -7.36 -22.69 -6.24
C ALA A 6 -7.12 -22.80 -4.72
N ALA A 7 -8.10 -22.40 -3.92
CA ALA A 7 -8.04 -22.51 -2.46
C ALA A 7 -7.95 -23.97 -1.99
N PHE A 8 -8.78 -24.85 -2.56
CA PHE A 8 -8.84 -26.27 -2.22
C PHE A 8 -7.56 -27.01 -2.62
N LEU A 9 -7.05 -26.76 -3.84
CA LEU A 9 -5.79 -27.37 -4.30
C LEU A 9 -4.60 -26.91 -3.46
N ALA A 10 -4.55 -25.63 -3.08
CA ALA A 10 -3.51 -25.13 -2.20
C ALA A 10 -3.60 -25.75 -0.79
N PHE A 11 -4.80 -25.84 -0.23
CA PHE A 11 -5.03 -26.52 1.05
C PHE A 11 -4.55 -27.98 0.99
N PHE A 12 -4.98 -28.73 -0.02
CA PHE A 12 -4.64 -30.14 -0.18
C PHE A 12 -3.15 -30.35 -0.40
N LEU A 13 -2.52 -29.52 -1.24
CA LEU A 13 -1.08 -29.57 -1.47
C LEU A 13 -0.29 -29.41 -0.16
N PHE A 14 -0.63 -28.38 0.62
CA PHE A 14 0.11 -28.09 1.84
C PHE A 14 -0.17 -29.10 2.96
N ASN A 15 -1.42 -29.57 3.09
CA ASN A 15 -1.77 -30.53 4.13
C ASN A 15 -1.26 -31.93 3.83
N SER A 16 -1.46 -32.42 2.60
CA SER A 16 -1.21 -33.83 2.25
C SER A 16 0.19 -34.10 1.72
N PHE A 17 0.87 -33.12 1.11
CA PHE A 17 2.22 -33.32 0.54
C PHE A 17 3.32 -32.59 1.31
N LEU A 18 3.01 -31.46 1.95
CA LEU A 18 3.99 -30.70 2.74
C LEU A 18 3.82 -30.91 4.25
N GLU A 19 2.86 -31.72 4.66
CA GLU A 19 2.59 -32.09 6.06
C GLU A 19 2.28 -30.88 6.98
N PHE A 20 1.72 -29.80 6.41
CA PHE A 20 1.27 -28.66 7.20
C PHE A 20 0.01 -29.01 7.98
N GLY A 21 -0.09 -28.49 9.20
CA GLY A 21 -1.25 -28.59 10.07
C GLY A 21 -2.48 -28.02 9.39
N PHE A 22 -3.65 -28.43 9.89
CA PHE A 22 -4.94 -28.03 9.32
C PHE A 22 -5.07 -26.50 9.22
N TRP A 23 -4.70 -25.79 10.29
CA TRP A 23 -4.84 -24.33 10.37
C TRP A 23 -3.89 -23.59 9.42
N SER A 24 -2.62 -23.98 9.35
CA SER A 24 -1.68 -23.43 8.37
C SER A 24 -2.13 -23.70 6.94
N SER A 25 -2.57 -24.93 6.65
CA SER A 25 -3.07 -25.29 5.32
C SER A 25 -4.32 -24.49 4.95
N ALA A 26 -5.24 -24.27 5.90
CA ALA A 26 -6.42 -23.43 5.72
C ALA A 26 -6.04 -21.96 5.44
N ALA A 27 -5.09 -21.41 6.20
CA ALA A 27 -4.58 -20.06 6.00
C ALA A 27 -3.96 -19.87 4.60
N VAL A 28 -3.17 -20.84 4.14
CA VAL A 28 -2.62 -20.86 2.78
C VAL A 28 -3.74 -20.93 1.73
N GLY A 29 -4.73 -21.80 1.91
CA GLY A 29 -5.89 -21.90 1.02
C GLY A 29 -6.67 -20.58 0.91
N ILE A 30 -6.92 -19.89 2.03
CA ILE A 30 -7.57 -18.57 2.05
C ILE A 30 -6.73 -17.52 1.33
N TRP A 31 -5.41 -17.54 1.47
CA TRP A 31 -4.56 -16.60 0.74
C TRP A 31 -4.61 -16.84 -0.78
N PHE A 32 -4.54 -18.10 -1.23
CA PHE A 32 -4.69 -18.45 -2.64
C PHE A 32 -6.08 -18.09 -3.18
N TRP A 33 -7.12 -18.11 -2.34
CA TRP A 33 -8.43 -17.60 -2.69
C TRP A 33 -8.40 -16.11 -3.04
N TYR A 34 -7.75 -15.28 -2.20
CA TYR A 34 -7.58 -13.84 -2.49
C TYR A 34 -6.71 -13.58 -3.72
N LEU A 35 -5.65 -14.37 -3.91
CA LEU A 35 -4.77 -14.27 -5.08
C LEU A 35 -5.53 -14.61 -6.37
N ALA A 36 -6.34 -15.66 -6.37
CA ALA A 36 -7.20 -16.01 -7.50
C ALA A 36 -8.23 -14.91 -7.79
N ASP A 37 -8.84 -14.33 -6.75
CA ASP A 37 -9.79 -13.22 -6.89
C ASP A 37 -9.12 -11.98 -7.53
N LEU A 38 -7.89 -11.64 -7.13
CA LEU A 38 -7.09 -10.58 -7.76
C LEU A 38 -6.84 -10.87 -9.25
N ALA A 39 -6.40 -12.09 -9.58
CA ALA A 39 -6.10 -12.50 -10.94
C ALA A 39 -7.35 -12.48 -11.86
N ILE A 40 -8.50 -12.91 -11.34
CA ILE A 40 -9.77 -12.94 -12.08
C ILE A 40 -10.30 -11.53 -12.31
N LYS A 41 -10.43 -10.74 -11.24
CA LYS A 41 -11.15 -9.46 -11.28
C LYS A 41 -10.35 -8.31 -11.90
N SER A 42 -9.03 -8.42 -11.97
CA SER A 42 -8.13 -7.40 -12.53
C SER A 42 -8.39 -7.01 -13.99
N ASN A 43 -9.10 -7.83 -14.78
CA ASN A 43 -9.51 -7.48 -16.15
C ASN A 43 -10.86 -6.75 -16.21
N THR A 44 -11.69 -6.92 -15.17
CA THR A 44 -13.05 -6.37 -15.12
C THR A 44 -13.12 -5.06 -14.34
N ARG A 45 -12.19 -4.85 -13.40
CA ARG A 45 -12.10 -3.66 -12.57
C ARG A 45 -10.68 -3.44 -12.07
N ILE A 46 -10.41 -2.25 -11.56
CA ILE A 46 -9.19 -1.97 -10.79
C ILE A 46 -9.25 -2.77 -9.48
N ALA A 47 -8.55 -3.90 -9.42
CA ALA A 47 -8.63 -4.89 -8.34
C ALA A 47 -7.85 -4.48 -7.07
N PHE A 48 -8.06 -3.25 -6.60
CA PHE A 48 -7.33 -2.69 -5.47
C PHE A 48 -7.74 -3.32 -4.12
N ARG A 49 -9.03 -3.64 -3.95
CA ARG A 49 -9.51 -4.36 -2.76
C ARG A 49 -8.86 -5.72 -2.64
N GLU A 50 -8.85 -6.45 -3.75
CA GLU A 50 -8.24 -7.77 -3.82
C GLU A 50 -6.73 -7.69 -3.56
N TYR A 51 -6.05 -6.66 -4.09
CA TYR A 51 -4.63 -6.44 -3.79
C TYR A 51 -4.35 -6.23 -2.30
N ILE A 52 -5.14 -5.39 -1.62
CA ILE A 52 -5.03 -5.19 -0.16
C ILE A 52 -5.18 -6.53 0.59
N LEU A 53 -6.18 -7.34 0.23
CA LEU A 53 -6.40 -8.63 0.87
C LEU A 53 -5.26 -9.61 0.61
N VAL A 54 -4.69 -9.61 -0.60
CA VAL A 54 -3.50 -10.41 -0.92
C VAL A 54 -2.30 -9.97 -0.08
N MET A 55 -2.09 -8.66 0.11
CA MET A 55 -0.97 -8.16 0.91
C MET A 55 -1.11 -8.49 2.40
N TYR A 56 -2.29 -8.27 2.99
CA TYR A 56 -2.53 -8.63 4.39
C TYR A 56 -2.52 -10.15 4.60
N GLY A 57 -3.14 -10.90 3.70
CA GLY A 57 -3.11 -12.36 3.75
C GLY A 57 -1.69 -12.91 3.54
N LEU A 58 -0.85 -12.26 2.72
CA LEU A 58 0.54 -12.67 2.56
C LEU A 58 1.28 -12.58 3.89
N ASN A 59 1.06 -11.51 4.65
CA ASN A 59 1.79 -11.22 5.89
C ASN A 59 1.26 -11.99 7.11
N TYR A 60 -0.06 -12.13 7.24
CA TYR A 60 -0.72 -12.72 8.41
C TYR A 60 -1.19 -14.17 8.22
N LEU A 61 -1.33 -14.65 6.97
CA LEU A 61 -1.76 -16.01 6.67
C LEU A 61 -0.61 -16.82 6.04
N PHE A 62 -0.22 -16.50 4.81
CA PHE A 62 0.71 -17.32 4.02
C PHE A 62 2.13 -17.35 4.61
N ALA A 63 2.75 -16.19 4.82
CA ALA A 63 4.10 -16.11 5.38
C ALA A 63 4.14 -16.62 6.83
N SER A 64 3.07 -16.43 7.60
CA SER A 64 2.96 -16.96 8.97
C SER A 64 2.85 -18.48 8.98
N ALA A 65 2.08 -19.07 8.07
CA ALA A 65 1.98 -20.52 7.90
C ALA A 65 3.34 -21.11 7.52
N LEU A 66 4.04 -20.52 6.54
CA LEU A 66 5.39 -20.94 6.19
C LEU A 66 6.36 -20.83 7.37
N GLN A 67 6.23 -19.77 8.18
CA GLN A 67 7.10 -19.55 9.32
C GLN A 67 7.00 -20.69 10.35
N TYR A 68 5.82 -21.25 10.62
CA TYR A 68 5.66 -22.37 11.56
C TYR A 68 6.49 -23.61 11.19
N TYR A 69 6.74 -23.82 9.90
CA TYR A 69 7.50 -24.95 9.36
C TYR A 69 8.91 -24.58 8.90
N ALA A 70 9.31 -23.32 9.09
CA ALA A 70 10.60 -22.81 8.65
C ALA A 70 11.71 -23.07 9.68
N PRO A 71 12.96 -23.38 9.25
CA PRO A 71 14.10 -23.50 10.15
C PRO A 71 14.38 -22.24 10.98
N THR A 72 13.93 -21.08 10.50
CA THR A 72 14.08 -19.77 11.16
C THR A 72 13.25 -19.62 12.43
N GLN A 73 12.41 -20.60 12.79
CA GLN A 73 11.84 -20.70 14.16
C GLN A 73 12.91 -20.74 15.25
N SER A 74 14.12 -21.18 14.91
CA SER A 74 15.29 -21.14 15.79
C SER A 74 15.81 -19.72 16.06
N ILE A 75 15.47 -18.74 15.21
CA ILE A 75 15.87 -17.34 15.40
C ILE A 75 14.91 -16.66 16.37
N SER A 76 15.39 -16.36 17.57
CA SER A 76 14.60 -15.83 18.71
C SER A 76 13.71 -14.62 18.39
N ILE A 77 14.15 -13.74 17.48
CA ILE A 77 13.40 -12.53 17.11
C ILE A 77 12.17 -12.88 16.27
N TYR A 78 12.28 -13.82 15.34
CA TYR A 78 11.24 -14.11 14.33
C TYR A 78 10.37 -15.33 14.67
N ARG A 79 10.61 -15.93 15.82
CA ARG A 79 9.89 -17.11 16.30
C ARG A 79 8.39 -16.80 16.47
N MET A 80 7.54 -17.71 16.02
CA MET A 80 6.11 -17.64 16.35
C MET A 80 5.94 -18.01 17.82
N ARG A 81 5.62 -17.03 18.67
CA ARG A 81 5.66 -17.15 20.15
C ARG A 81 4.41 -17.75 20.78
N ILE A 82 3.43 -18.15 19.98
CA ILE A 82 2.23 -18.87 20.41
C ILE A 82 2.03 -20.09 19.50
N PRO A 83 1.33 -21.14 19.99
CA PRO A 83 0.95 -22.30 19.19
C PRO A 83 0.24 -21.93 17.89
N GLU A 84 0.36 -22.80 16.89
CA GLU A 84 -0.20 -22.60 15.54
C GLU A 84 -1.72 -22.41 15.54
N ASP A 85 -2.41 -23.27 16.28
CA ASP A 85 -3.87 -23.24 16.46
C ASP A 85 -4.32 -21.94 17.14
N GLU A 86 -3.63 -21.51 18.21
CA GLU A 86 -3.92 -20.24 18.89
C GLU A 86 -3.73 -19.04 17.95
N TYR A 87 -2.66 -19.03 17.14
CA TYR A 87 -2.40 -17.94 16.20
C TYR A 87 -3.48 -17.85 15.12
N PHE A 88 -3.78 -18.95 14.44
CA PHE A 88 -4.73 -18.93 13.33
C PHE A 88 -6.18 -18.79 13.79
N ALA A 89 -6.52 -19.23 15.00
CA ALA A 89 -7.80 -18.92 15.63
C ALA A 89 -8.02 -17.41 15.83
N LEU A 90 -6.95 -16.60 15.87
CA LEU A 90 -7.02 -15.14 15.91
C LEU A 90 -6.89 -14.50 14.51
N ALA A 91 -5.89 -14.93 13.74
CA ALA A 91 -5.53 -14.29 12.48
C ALA A 91 -6.59 -14.51 11.39
N ILE A 92 -7.15 -15.72 11.27
CA ILE A 92 -8.15 -16.03 10.24
C ILE A 92 -9.45 -15.24 10.46
N PRO A 93 -10.08 -15.25 11.65
CA PRO A 93 -11.26 -14.44 11.90
C PRO A 93 -11.00 -12.94 11.75
N SER A 94 -9.83 -12.44 12.19
CA SER A 94 -9.45 -11.04 12.00
C SER A 94 -9.36 -10.68 10.51
N MET A 95 -8.80 -11.56 9.69
CA MET A 95 -8.73 -11.37 8.24
C MET A 95 -10.13 -11.36 7.59
N PHE A 96 -11.05 -12.21 8.04
CA PHE A 96 -12.44 -12.17 7.58
C PHE A 96 -13.17 -10.89 8.03
N CYS A 97 -12.99 -10.44 9.26
CA CYS A 97 -13.49 -9.16 9.74
C CYS A 97 -12.98 -7.99 8.87
N PHE A 98 -11.68 -7.99 8.55
CA PHE A 98 -11.10 -7.00 7.63
C PHE A 98 -11.74 -7.06 6.23
N HIS A 99 -11.91 -8.26 5.68
CA HIS A 99 -12.61 -8.47 4.41
C HIS A 99 -14.05 -7.90 4.47
N LEU A 100 -14.80 -8.21 5.52
CA LEU A 100 -16.18 -7.74 5.68
C LEU A 100 -16.23 -6.20 5.73
N GLY A 101 -15.35 -5.57 6.50
CA GLY A 101 -15.25 -4.11 6.56
C GLY A 101 -14.94 -3.49 5.19
N LEU A 102 -13.99 -4.07 4.45
CA LEU A 102 -13.56 -3.59 3.13
C LEU A 102 -14.67 -3.63 2.07
N TYR A 103 -15.59 -4.59 2.19
CA TYR A 103 -16.71 -4.78 1.25
C TYR A 103 -18.05 -4.21 1.74
N MET A 104 -18.12 -3.66 2.96
CA MET A 104 -19.35 -3.12 3.55
C MET A 104 -20.04 -2.09 2.65
N PHE A 105 -19.27 -1.17 2.05
CA PHE A 105 -19.83 -0.17 1.15
C PHE A 105 -19.72 -0.59 -0.31
N LYS A 106 -20.86 -0.61 -1.02
CA LYS A 106 -20.89 -0.73 -2.48
C LYS A 106 -20.27 0.52 -3.10
N THR A 107 -19.27 0.40 -3.98
CA THR A 107 -18.63 1.55 -4.64
C THR A 107 -18.40 1.27 -6.12
N LYS A 108 -18.52 2.31 -6.95
CA LYS A 108 -18.22 2.26 -8.39
C LYS A 108 -16.80 2.72 -8.73
N VAL A 109 -15.97 3.05 -7.73
CA VAL A 109 -14.61 3.60 -7.92
C VAL A 109 -13.64 2.66 -8.63
N PHE A 110 -13.96 1.37 -8.75
CA PHE A 110 -13.08 0.38 -9.39
C PHE A 110 -13.40 0.15 -10.87
N GLU A 111 -14.51 0.68 -11.35
CA GLU A 111 -14.98 0.50 -12.73
C GLU A 111 -15.14 1.87 -13.41
N PRO A 112 -14.05 2.67 -13.53
CA PRO A 112 -14.14 3.96 -14.21
C PRO A 112 -14.53 3.78 -15.68
N ASN A 113 -15.40 4.66 -16.17
CA ASN A 113 -15.63 4.79 -17.60
C ASN A 113 -14.41 5.48 -18.24
N PHE A 114 -13.46 4.69 -18.74
CA PHE A 114 -12.22 5.21 -19.30
C PHE A 114 -12.41 6.08 -20.54
N ASN A 115 -13.50 5.95 -21.29
CA ASN A 115 -13.77 6.84 -22.43
C ASN A 115 -14.06 8.25 -21.92
N LEU A 116 -14.94 8.37 -20.92
CA LEU A 116 -15.21 9.65 -20.24
C LEU A 116 -13.94 10.20 -19.56
N THR A 117 -13.17 9.32 -18.91
CA THR A 117 -11.89 9.73 -18.30
C THR A 117 -10.90 10.25 -19.33
N ALA A 118 -10.76 9.60 -20.49
CA ALA A 118 -9.86 10.03 -21.54
C ALA A 118 -10.26 11.38 -22.16
N ILE A 119 -11.57 11.60 -22.38
CA ILE A 119 -12.10 12.89 -22.86
C ILE A 119 -11.80 14.00 -21.84
N GLN A 120 -12.12 13.79 -20.57
CA GLN A 120 -11.88 14.78 -19.51
C GLN A 120 -10.38 15.03 -19.28
N SER A 121 -9.54 14.00 -19.35
CA SER A 121 -8.10 14.15 -19.32
C SER A 121 -7.58 14.97 -20.51
N ARG A 122 -8.17 14.80 -21.70
CA ARG A 122 -7.81 15.57 -22.90
C ARG A 122 -8.18 17.04 -22.77
N LEU A 123 -9.37 17.34 -22.25
CA LEU A 123 -9.81 18.71 -21.95
C LEU A 123 -8.89 19.38 -20.92
N ASN A 124 -8.45 18.63 -19.91
CA ASN A 124 -7.62 19.12 -18.82
C ASN A 124 -6.12 18.82 -19.01
N GLN A 125 -5.68 18.56 -20.24
CA GLN A 125 -4.32 18.07 -20.50
C GLN A 125 -3.22 19.02 -19.99
N ASN A 126 -3.43 20.34 -20.11
CA ASN A 126 -2.47 21.33 -19.63
C ASN A 126 -2.37 21.32 -18.10
N VAL A 127 -3.49 21.18 -17.40
CA VAL A 127 -3.52 21.06 -15.93
C VAL A 127 -2.80 19.79 -15.49
N LEU A 128 -3.03 18.66 -16.16
CA LEU A 128 -2.34 17.40 -15.85
C LEU A 128 -0.82 17.51 -16.10
N ARG A 129 -0.37 18.17 -17.17
CA ARG A 129 1.06 18.42 -17.40
C ARG A 129 1.67 19.29 -16.30
N GLN A 130 0.97 20.35 -15.88
CA GLN A 130 1.41 21.19 -14.77
C GLN A 130 1.50 20.39 -13.47
N TRP A 131 0.49 19.59 -13.14
CA TRP A 131 0.51 18.71 -11.96
C TRP A 131 1.68 17.73 -11.99
N LEU A 132 1.99 17.17 -13.16
CA LEU A 132 3.13 16.28 -13.31
C LEU A 132 4.46 16.99 -13.02
N ILE A 133 4.67 18.17 -13.64
CA ILE A 133 5.91 18.94 -13.45
C ILE A 133 6.03 19.44 -12.01
N VAL A 134 4.97 20.03 -11.46
CA VAL A 134 4.93 20.52 -10.07
C VAL A 134 5.13 19.36 -9.09
N GLY A 135 4.48 18.23 -9.30
CA GLY A 135 4.64 17.06 -8.43
C GLY A 135 6.07 16.49 -8.44
N ILE A 136 6.74 16.49 -9.61
CA ILE A 136 8.16 16.13 -9.71
C ILE A 136 9.03 17.16 -8.97
N ALA A 137 8.81 18.45 -9.20
CA ALA A 137 9.55 19.52 -8.55
C ALA A 137 9.41 19.45 -7.02
N LEU A 138 8.18 19.27 -6.51
CA LEU A 138 7.89 19.08 -5.08
C LEU A 138 8.66 17.88 -4.51
N ASN A 139 8.75 16.77 -5.24
CA ASN A 139 9.50 15.59 -4.79
C ASN A 139 11.02 15.85 -4.71
N ILE A 140 11.55 16.71 -5.59
CA ILE A 140 12.97 17.08 -5.58
C ILE A 140 13.28 18.05 -4.44
N ILE A 141 12.40 19.03 -4.19
CA ILE A 141 12.65 20.05 -3.16
C ILE A 141 12.27 19.61 -1.74
N ARG A 142 11.48 18.54 -1.58
CA ARG A 142 11.05 18.04 -0.25
C ARG A 142 12.16 17.93 0.80
N PRO A 143 13.42 17.53 0.47
CA PRO A 143 14.47 17.36 1.49
C PRO A 143 14.95 18.69 2.08
N PHE A 144 14.70 19.82 1.43
CA PHE A 144 15.06 21.15 1.94
C PHE A 144 14.08 21.67 3.00
N PHE A 145 12.96 20.99 3.23
CA PHE A 145 11.97 21.39 4.21
C PHE A 145 12.07 20.51 5.45
N PRO A 146 11.95 21.08 6.66
CA PRO A 146 12.00 20.31 7.89
C PRO A 146 10.65 19.66 8.24
N GLY A 147 10.72 18.50 8.90
CA GLY A 147 9.62 17.89 9.64
C GLY A 147 8.29 17.74 8.89
N GLU A 148 7.20 18.21 9.50
CA GLU A 148 5.83 18.08 9.00
C GLU A 148 5.60 18.77 7.65
N LEU A 149 6.36 19.84 7.35
CA LEU A 149 6.25 20.54 6.08
C LEU A 149 6.79 19.68 4.92
N SER A 150 7.92 18.99 5.15
CA SER A 150 8.45 18.00 4.20
C SER A 150 7.41 16.91 3.89
N TYR A 151 6.69 16.47 4.92
CA TYR A 151 5.65 15.46 4.79
C TYR A 151 4.42 15.94 3.98
N ILE A 152 3.97 17.18 4.18
CA ILE A 152 2.91 17.79 3.36
C ILE A 152 3.36 17.88 1.90
N ILE A 153 4.62 18.29 1.65
CA ILE A 153 5.19 18.35 0.30
C ILE A 153 5.28 16.96 -0.31
N TYR A 154 5.65 15.94 0.45
CA TYR A 154 5.64 14.54 0.01
C TYR A 154 4.25 14.10 -0.45
N LEU A 155 3.20 14.41 0.32
CA LEU A 155 1.81 14.11 -0.05
C LEU A 155 1.40 14.85 -1.33
N LEU A 156 1.64 16.16 -1.40
CA LEU A 156 1.34 16.96 -2.59
C LEU A 156 2.10 16.48 -3.82
N ALA A 157 3.35 16.05 -3.67
CA ALA A 157 4.13 15.49 -4.76
C ALA A 157 3.49 14.23 -5.38
N GLY A 158 2.61 13.54 -4.65
CA GLY A 158 1.84 12.39 -5.12
C GLY A 158 0.90 12.69 -6.30
N ILE A 159 0.56 13.97 -6.55
CA ILE A 159 -0.22 14.37 -7.74
C ILE A 159 0.47 13.98 -9.05
N ARG A 160 1.81 13.80 -9.05
CA ARG A 160 2.57 13.38 -10.24
C ARG A 160 2.09 12.06 -10.81
N TYR A 161 1.72 11.11 -9.95
CA TYR A 161 1.22 9.80 -10.38
C TYR A 161 -0.20 9.89 -10.93
N VAL A 162 -1.08 10.64 -10.26
CA VAL A 162 -2.45 10.92 -10.73
C VAL A 162 -2.42 11.58 -12.10
N ALA A 163 -1.58 12.60 -12.25
CA ALA A 163 -1.37 13.32 -13.50
C ALA A 163 -0.86 12.41 -14.61
N LEU A 164 0.16 11.62 -14.34
CA LEU A 164 0.74 10.70 -15.32
C LEU A 164 -0.27 9.64 -15.77
N PHE A 165 -1.06 9.06 -14.86
CA PHE A 165 -2.07 8.07 -15.22
C PHE A 165 -3.16 8.70 -16.09
N GLY A 166 -3.58 9.93 -15.76
CA GLY A 166 -4.50 10.72 -16.58
C GLY A 166 -3.96 10.99 -17.98
N LEU A 167 -2.70 11.42 -18.11
CA LEU A 167 -2.05 11.69 -19.41
C LEU A 167 -1.87 10.40 -20.22
N PHE A 168 -1.48 9.31 -19.58
CA PHE A 168 -1.29 8.01 -20.22
C PHE A 168 -2.60 7.45 -20.82
N LEU A 169 -3.76 7.79 -20.25
CA LEU A 169 -5.07 7.47 -20.84
C LEU A 169 -5.35 8.22 -22.15
N ILE A 170 -4.82 9.44 -22.31
CA ILE A 170 -5.03 10.28 -23.51
C ILE A 170 -4.25 9.69 -24.69
N ASP A 171 -2.93 9.54 -24.52
CA ASP A 171 -2.02 9.07 -25.58
C ASP A 171 -0.87 8.25 -25.00
N ARG A 172 -1.02 6.93 -25.13
CA ARG A 172 -0.04 5.96 -24.62
C ARG A 172 1.30 6.06 -25.34
N LYS A 173 1.32 6.38 -26.65
CA LYS A 173 2.56 6.43 -27.44
C LYS A 173 3.39 7.65 -27.07
N LYS A 174 2.73 8.78 -26.82
CA LYS A 174 3.38 10.02 -26.39
C LYS A 174 3.82 9.97 -24.93
N TYR A 175 2.93 9.61 -24.03
CA TYR A 175 3.18 9.72 -22.58
C TYR A 175 3.89 8.50 -21.97
N LYS A 176 4.18 7.43 -22.73
CA LYS A 176 5.07 6.34 -22.25
C LYS A 176 6.47 6.86 -21.89
N TRP A 177 6.98 7.87 -22.59
CA TRP A 177 8.28 8.45 -22.30
C TRP A 177 8.28 9.21 -20.97
N TYR A 178 7.16 9.86 -20.64
CA TYR A 178 6.97 10.54 -19.36
C TYR A 178 6.93 9.53 -18.21
N LEU A 179 6.31 8.36 -18.44
CA LEU A 179 6.36 7.24 -17.51
C LEU A 179 7.79 6.72 -17.30
N TYR A 180 8.57 6.53 -18.37
CA TYR A 180 9.95 6.08 -18.24
C TYR A 180 10.84 7.09 -17.50
N VAL A 181 10.68 8.38 -17.78
CA VAL A 181 11.37 9.44 -17.04
C VAL A 181 10.97 9.42 -15.56
N LEU A 182 9.68 9.33 -15.24
CA LEU A 182 9.24 9.26 -13.85
C LEU A 182 9.79 8.01 -13.15
N LEU A 183 9.70 6.84 -13.78
CA LEU A 183 10.22 5.59 -13.23
C LEU A 183 11.74 5.67 -12.99
N PHE A 184 12.49 6.27 -13.92
CA PHE A 184 13.92 6.51 -13.75
C PHE A 184 14.21 7.39 -12.53
N LEU A 185 13.45 8.47 -12.35
CA LEU A 185 13.58 9.34 -11.16
C LEU A 185 13.27 8.59 -9.86
N GLU A 186 12.25 7.73 -9.85
CA GLU A 186 11.90 6.93 -8.67
C GLU A 186 12.98 5.86 -8.37
N VAL A 187 13.56 5.23 -9.39
CA VAL A 187 14.70 4.31 -9.23
C VAL A 187 15.91 5.06 -8.68
N ALA A 188 16.23 6.23 -9.24
CA ALA A 188 17.35 7.05 -8.76
C ALA A 188 17.16 7.48 -7.30
N ALA A 189 15.94 7.92 -6.93
CA ALA A 189 15.61 8.26 -5.55
C ALA A 189 15.72 7.05 -4.61
N ALA A 190 15.20 5.90 -5.02
CA ALA A 190 15.24 4.66 -4.22
C ALA A 190 16.67 4.16 -3.99
N LEU A 191 17.54 4.27 -4.99
CA LEU A 191 18.97 3.97 -4.86
C LEU A 191 19.65 4.95 -3.90
N ARG A 192 19.43 6.26 -4.10
CA ARG A 192 20.01 7.30 -3.22
C ARG A 192 19.64 7.09 -1.74
N GLU A 193 18.38 6.77 -1.48
CA GLU A 193 17.85 6.63 -0.11
C GLU A 193 18.01 5.21 0.47
N GLY A 194 18.35 4.21 -0.36
CA GLY A 194 18.34 2.80 0.04
C GLY A 194 16.94 2.32 0.45
N MET A 195 15.88 2.97 -0.01
CA MET A 195 14.48 2.72 0.34
C MET A 195 13.64 2.51 -0.92
N PHE A 196 13.17 1.28 -1.13
CA PHE A 196 12.51 0.89 -2.38
C PHE A 196 10.98 0.73 -2.29
N HIS A 197 10.38 0.94 -1.12
CA HIS A 197 8.94 0.66 -0.91
C HIS A 197 8.05 1.51 -1.82
N ASP A 198 8.30 2.82 -1.90
CA ASP A 198 7.49 3.71 -2.74
C ASP A 198 7.59 3.31 -4.21
N LEU A 199 8.80 3.08 -4.73
CA LEU A 199 9.02 2.59 -6.10
C LEU A 199 8.19 1.32 -6.38
N VAL A 200 8.28 0.32 -5.50
CA VAL A 200 7.57 -0.95 -5.64
C VAL A 200 6.06 -0.74 -5.69
N ILE A 201 5.52 0.05 -4.75
CA ILE A 201 4.08 0.27 -4.66
C ILE A 201 3.57 0.99 -5.92
N TRP A 202 4.29 2.00 -6.40
CA TRP A 202 3.89 2.73 -7.61
C TRP A 202 3.97 1.88 -8.88
N VAL A 203 4.95 0.99 -8.99
CA VAL A 203 5.03 0.01 -10.08
C VAL A 203 3.83 -0.95 -10.02
N VAL A 204 3.46 -1.43 -8.83
CA VAL A 204 2.29 -2.31 -8.65
C VAL A 204 0.98 -1.58 -8.95
N PHE A 205 0.82 -0.33 -8.51
CA PHE A 205 -0.36 0.49 -8.79
C PHE A 205 -0.51 0.77 -10.29
N PHE A 206 0.59 1.11 -10.96
CA PHE A 206 0.60 1.22 -12.42
C PHE A 206 0.29 -0.12 -13.08
N GLY A 207 0.83 -1.23 -12.57
CA GLY A 207 0.55 -2.58 -13.04
C GLY A 207 -0.95 -2.92 -12.98
N MET A 208 -1.61 -2.67 -11.83
CA MET A 208 -3.06 -2.86 -11.70
C MET A 208 -3.86 -2.01 -12.67
N PHE A 209 -3.49 -0.73 -12.80
CA PHE A 209 -4.10 0.18 -13.77
C PHE A 209 -3.91 -0.32 -15.21
N TRP A 210 -2.70 -0.77 -15.57
CA TRP A 210 -2.37 -1.28 -16.89
C TRP A 210 -3.09 -2.59 -17.21
N THR A 211 -3.17 -3.53 -16.24
CA THR A 211 -3.91 -4.79 -16.40
C THR A 211 -5.38 -4.53 -16.68
N TYR A 212 -6.01 -3.61 -15.95
CA TYR A 212 -7.41 -3.25 -16.21
C TYR A 212 -7.59 -2.58 -17.58
N LEU A 213 -6.63 -1.77 -18.02
CA LEU A 213 -6.67 -1.08 -19.31
C LEU A 213 -6.45 -2.02 -20.51
N LYS A 214 -5.52 -2.98 -20.40
CA LYS A 214 -5.10 -3.87 -21.49
C LYS A 214 -5.75 -5.24 -21.47
N LYS A 215 -6.32 -5.64 -20.33
CA LYS A 215 -6.99 -6.92 -20.12
C LYS A 215 -6.15 -8.13 -20.59
N PRO A 216 -4.89 -8.27 -20.12
CA PRO A 216 -4.00 -9.35 -20.55
C PRO A 216 -4.59 -10.73 -20.22
N SER A 217 -4.12 -11.75 -20.95
CA SER A 217 -4.50 -13.15 -20.72
C SER A 217 -4.02 -13.64 -19.36
N ALA A 218 -4.62 -14.73 -18.85
CA ALA A 218 -4.22 -15.31 -17.58
C ALA A 218 -2.74 -15.72 -17.54
N GLY A 219 -2.22 -16.28 -18.64
CA GLY A 219 -0.81 -16.64 -18.77
C GLY A 219 0.13 -15.43 -18.66
N THR A 220 -0.19 -14.32 -19.34
CA THR A 220 0.59 -13.08 -19.22
C THR A 220 0.58 -12.54 -17.79
N LYS A 221 -0.57 -12.59 -17.10
CA LYS A 221 -0.63 -12.16 -15.68
C LYS A 221 0.21 -13.05 -14.78
N ALA A 222 0.22 -14.38 -15.01
CA ALA A 222 1.04 -15.31 -14.25
C ALA A 222 2.53 -15.01 -14.45
N ILE A 223 2.98 -14.83 -15.70
CA ILE A 223 4.37 -14.47 -16.03
C ILE A 223 4.76 -13.14 -15.36
N LEU A 224 3.93 -12.11 -15.48
CA LEU A 224 4.19 -10.81 -14.84
C LEU A 224 4.21 -10.92 -13.31
N GLY A 225 3.31 -11.71 -12.72
CA GLY A 225 3.28 -11.95 -11.28
C GLY A 225 4.55 -12.64 -10.78
N VAL A 226 4.99 -13.70 -11.46
CA VAL A 226 6.25 -14.39 -11.16
C VAL A 226 7.44 -13.44 -11.31
N ALA A 227 7.48 -12.63 -12.38
CA ALA A 227 8.53 -11.65 -12.57
C ALA A 227 8.58 -10.62 -11.43
N VAL A 228 7.43 -10.12 -10.97
CA VAL A 228 7.35 -9.20 -9.82
C VAL A 228 7.86 -9.88 -8.54
N VAL A 229 7.41 -11.11 -8.24
CA VAL A 229 7.87 -11.85 -7.05
C VAL A 229 9.40 -12.04 -7.08
N LEU A 230 9.96 -12.44 -8.23
CA LEU A 230 11.41 -12.58 -8.40
C LEU A 230 12.12 -11.23 -8.21
N CYS A 231 11.64 -10.16 -8.83
CA CYS A 231 12.23 -8.82 -8.66
C CYS A 231 12.22 -8.38 -7.19
N LEU A 232 11.11 -8.60 -6.47
CA LEU A 232 11.01 -8.27 -5.05
C LEU A 232 11.94 -9.14 -4.19
N TYR A 233 12.08 -10.42 -4.53
CA TYR A 233 13.03 -11.33 -3.88
C TYR A 233 14.47 -10.83 -4.03
N PHE A 234 14.93 -10.57 -5.25
CA PHE A 234 16.28 -10.03 -5.51
C PHE A 234 16.51 -8.69 -4.81
N LEU A 235 15.49 -7.83 -4.78
CA LEU A 235 15.56 -6.57 -4.07
C LEU A 235 15.73 -6.80 -2.56
N GLN A 236 14.94 -7.69 -1.98
CA GLN A 236 14.89 -7.92 -0.54
C GLN A 236 16.21 -8.49 0.01
N ILE A 237 16.81 -9.45 -0.68
CA ILE A 237 18.11 -10.03 -0.27
C ILE A 237 19.25 -9.02 -0.43
N THR A 238 19.20 -8.15 -1.44
CA THR A 238 20.28 -7.19 -1.74
C THR A 238 20.22 -5.96 -0.82
N LYS A 239 19.02 -5.58 -0.37
CA LYS A 239 18.75 -4.34 0.36
C LYS A 239 19.63 -4.15 1.60
N ALA A 240 19.88 -5.22 2.36
CA ALA A 240 20.70 -5.14 3.57
C ALA A 240 22.17 -4.80 3.26
N GLY A 241 22.83 -5.60 2.43
CA GLY A 241 24.22 -5.36 2.02
C GLY A 241 24.40 -4.07 1.21
N TYR A 242 23.37 -3.64 0.47
CA TYR A 242 23.38 -2.34 -0.20
C TYR A 242 23.41 -1.18 0.80
N ARG A 243 22.55 -1.22 1.83
CA ARG A 243 22.49 -0.20 2.88
C ARG A 243 23.77 -0.16 3.70
N GLU A 244 24.37 -1.31 3.99
CA GLU A 244 25.65 -1.37 4.69
C GLU A 244 26.74 -0.59 3.94
N LYS A 245 26.86 -0.82 2.62
CA LYS A 245 27.80 -0.07 1.77
C LYS A 245 27.50 1.42 1.67
N LEU A 246 26.21 1.80 1.62
CA LEU A 246 25.82 3.21 1.63
C LEU A 246 26.24 3.90 2.95
N HIS A 247 26.04 3.24 4.09
CA HIS A 247 26.41 3.81 5.40
C HIS A 247 27.92 3.84 5.63
N SER A 248 28.67 2.91 5.04
CA SER A 248 30.15 2.89 5.11
C SER A 248 30.82 3.90 4.16
N GLY A 249 30.07 4.90 3.65
CA GLY A 249 30.58 5.91 2.73
C GLY A 249 30.77 5.45 1.28
N GLY A 250 30.26 4.26 0.92
CA GLY A 250 30.26 3.78 -0.46
C GLY A 250 29.36 4.63 -1.36
N GLY A 251 29.73 4.75 -2.64
CA GLY A 251 28.94 5.53 -3.61
C GLY A 251 27.50 5.03 -3.75
N SER A 252 26.54 5.95 -3.88
CA SER A 252 25.15 5.61 -4.20
C SER A 252 24.99 5.33 -5.69
N GLY A 253 24.61 4.10 -6.07
CA GLY A 253 24.31 3.80 -7.46
C GLY A 253 24.10 2.33 -7.77
N ILE A 254 23.85 2.06 -9.06
CA ILE A 254 23.61 0.71 -9.60
C ILE A 254 24.83 -0.20 -9.40
N GLY A 255 26.05 0.34 -9.54
CA GLY A 255 27.29 -0.44 -9.32
C GLY A 255 27.42 -0.98 -7.89
N THR A 256 27.09 -0.17 -6.89
CA THR A 256 27.07 -0.60 -5.49
C THR A 256 25.98 -1.64 -5.24
N PHE A 257 24.81 -1.48 -5.86
CA PHE A 257 23.72 -2.46 -5.79
C PHE A 257 24.11 -3.80 -6.44
N SER A 258 24.70 -3.77 -7.63
CA SER A 258 25.13 -4.99 -8.33
C SER A 258 26.24 -5.72 -7.56
N THR A 259 27.15 -4.99 -6.93
CA THR A 259 28.18 -5.58 -6.08
C THR A 259 27.59 -6.17 -4.80
N ALA A 260 26.58 -5.54 -4.21
CA ALA A 260 25.85 -6.11 -3.07
C ALA A 260 25.16 -7.42 -3.45
N LEU A 261 24.50 -7.47 -4.62
CA LEU A 261 23.88 -8.70 -5.14
C LEU A 261 24.93 -9.80 -5.43
N ALA A 262 26.06 -9.44 -6.05
CA ALA A 262 27.14 -10.37 -6.35
C ALA A 262 27.78 -10.95 -5.08
N ASN A 263 27.87 -10.17 -4.00
CA ASN A 263 28.38 -10.65 -2.72
C ASN A 263 27.44 -11.69 -2.09
N ASN A 264 26.12 -11.50 -2.18
CA ASN A 264 25.14 -12.48 -1.71
C ASN A 264 25.24 -13.82 -2.47
N ASN A 265 25.67 -13.82 -3.73
CA ASN A 265 25.90 -15.05 -4.49
C ASN A 265 27.07 -15.89 -3.97
N LYS A 266 28.07 -15.28 -3.33
CA LYS A 266 29.25 -16.00 -2.82
C LYS A 266 28.98 -16.80 -1.54
N GLY A 267 27.92 -16.46 -0.79
CA GLY A 267 27.53 -17.11 0.47
C GLY A 267 26.42 -18.16 0.33
N GLY A 268 26.58 -19.13 -0.58
CA GLY A 268 25.60 -20.21 -0.78
C GLY A 268 24.60 -20.00 -1.94
N GLY A 269 24.75 -18.91 -2.71
CA GLY A 269 23.93 -18.60 -3.88
C GLY A 269 22.65 -17.83 -3.55
N VAL A 270 22.16 -17.03 -4.50
CA VAL A 270 20.94 -16.22 -4.34
C VAL A 270 19.69 -17.09 -4.12
N PHE A 271 19.65 -18.33 -4.61
CA PHE A 271 18.53 -19.26 -4.38
C PHE A 271 18.75 -20.24 -3.21
N SER A 272 19.65 -19.91 -2.27
CA SER A 272 19.85 -20.75 -1.08
C SER A 272 18.58 -20.79 -0.22
N MET A 273 18.36 -21.93 0.44
CA MET A 273 17.21 -22.08 1.35
C MET A 273 17.25 -21.06 2.49
N VAL A 274 18.45 -20.65 2.92
CA VAL A 274 18.63 -19.59 3.93
C VAL A 274 18.10 -18.25 3.43
N ASN A 275 18.53 -17.81 2.25
CA ASN A 275 18.08 -16.54 1.65
C ASN A 275 16.57 -16.52 1.37
N PHE A 276 16.04 -17.65 0.93
CA PHE A 276 14.60 -17.85 0.73
C PHE A 276 13.83 -17.73 2.06
N THR A 277 14.27 -18.45 3.08
CA THR A 277 13.60 -18.46 4.39
C THR A 277 13.70 -17.11 5.09
N GLU A 278 14.83 -16.42 5.04
CA GLU A 278 14.97 -15.06 5.56
C GLU A 278 14.05 -14.06 4.84
N SER A 279 13.86 -14.22 3.53
CA SER A 279 12.97 -13.34 2.77
C SER A 279 11.50 -13.54 3.17
N ILE A 280 11.08 -14.78 3.41
CA ILE A 280 9.74 -15.11 3.93
C ILE A 280 9.55 -14.50 5.32
N VAL A 281 10.51 -14.71 6.23
CA VAL A 281 10.49 -14.16 7.59
C VAL A 281 10.31 -12.64 7.58
N ARG A 282 11.04 -11.93 6.71
CA ARG A 282 10.95 -10.46 6.63
C ARG A 282 9.62 -9.98 6.03
N ALA A 283 8.94 -10.80 5.25
CA ALA A 283 7.59 -10.55 4.76
C ALA A 283 6.49 -11.00 5.74
N ASN A 284 6.85 -11.66 6.86
CA ASN A 284 5.90 -12.15 7.84
C ASN A 284 5.72 -11.12 8.96
N GLN A 285 4.52 -10.53 9.07
CA GLN A 285 4.15 -9.69 10.22
C GLN A 285 3.48 -10.51 11.33
N GLY A 286 3.11 -11.76 11.03
CA GLY A 286 2.50 -12.67 11.99
C GLY A 286 3.34 -12.94 13.23
N TRP A 287 4.67 -12.94 13.13
CA TRP A 287 5.52 -13.14 14.32
C TRP A 287 5.40 -11.97 15.30
N ILE A 288 5.20 -10.74 14.83
CA ILE A 288 4.98 -9.55 15.68
C ILE A 288 3.62 -9.68 16.37
N PHE A 289 2.60 -10.10 15.63
CA PHE A 289 1.28 -10.35 16.19
C PHE A 289 1.31 -11.46 17.25
N ALA A 290 1.90 -12.61 16.93
CA ALA A 290 2.11 -13.72 17.87
C ALA A 290 2.90 -13.29 19.12
N SER A 291 3.94 -12.48 18.94
CA SER A 291 4.74 -11.97 20.05
C SER A 291 3.94 -11.04 20.95
N SER A 292 3.11 -10.19 20.36
CA SER A 292 2.22 -9.29 21.09
C SER A 292 1.16 -10.05 21.87
N VAL A 293 0.54 -11.06 21.26
CA VAL A 293 -0.42 -11.95 21.93
C VAL A 293 0.23 -12.65 23.12
N ASN A 294 1.39 -13.29 22.92
CA ASN A 294 2.12 -13.97 24.00
C ASN A 294 2.49 -13.00 25.14
N ARG A 295 2.99 -11.80 24.81
CA ARG A 295 3.34 -10.79 25.82
C ARG A 295 2.11 -10.36 26.60
N MET A 296 1.03 -10.00 25.92
CA MET A 296 -0.22 -9.55 26.54
C MET A 296 -0.89 -10.65 27.36
N ASN A 297 -0.80 -11.90 26.93
CA ASN A 297 -1.28 -13.04 27.71
C ASN A 297 -0.54 -13.20 29.03
N ARG A 298 0.73 -12.80 29.10
CA ARG A 298 1.53 -12.86 30.33
C ARG A 298 1.36 -11.64 31.23
N ILE A 299 1.35 -10.43 30.65
CA ILE A 299 1.37 -9.18 31.43
C ILE A 299 -0.02 -8.59 31.69
N LYS A 300 -1.03 -8.96 30.89
CA LYS A 300 -2.43 -8.51 30.99
C LYS A 300 -2.63 -6.98 31.04
N ASP A 301 -1.66 -6.22 30.51
CA ASP A 301 -1.62 -4.75 30.45
C ASP A 301 -2.44 -4.22 29.25
N TYR A 302 -3.75 -4.48 29.23
CA TYR A 302 -4.64 -4.05 28.15
C TYR A 302 -4.86 -2.53 28.18
N GLN A 303 -4.71 -1.89 27.02
CA GLN A 303 -4.70 -0.43 26.90
C GLN A 303 -6.08 0.18 26.61
N GLY A 304 -7.08 -0.63 26.25
CA GLY A 304 -8.36 -0.14 25.74
C GLY A 304 -8.17 0.85 24.58
N LEU A 305 -8.80 2.02 24.65
CA LEU A 305 -8.67 3.09 23.65
C LEU A 305 -7.45 4.01 23.85
N ALA A 306 -6.60 3.80 24.86
CA ALA A 306 -5.46 4.71 25.10
C ALA A 306 -4.50 4.75 23.91
N VAL A 307 -4.28 3.61 23.24
CA VAL A 307 -3.46 3.53 22.02
C VAL A 307 -4.15 4.22 20.84
N VAL A 308 -5.47 4.06 20.71
CA VAL A 308 -6.26 4.75 19.68
C VAL A 308 -6.18 6.27 19.85
N LYS A 309 -6.23 6.77 21.08
CA LYS A 309 -6.07 8.20 21.39
C LYS A 309 -4.72 8.73 20.89
N LYS A 310 -3.62 8.01 21.15
CA LYS A 310 -2.29 8.37 20.65
C LYS A 310 -2.24 8.41 19.11
N TYR A 311 -2.88 7.46 18.44
CA TYR A 311 -2.94 7.43 16.98
C TYR A 311 -3.80 8.56 16.40
N ALA A 312 -4.91 8.90 17.06
CA ALA A 312 -5.74 10.04 16.70
C ALA A 312 -4.99 11.37 16.87
N GLU A 313 -4.31 11.57 18.01
CA GLU A 313 -3.46 12.74 18.24
C GLU A 313 -2.37 12.87 17.17
N ALA A 314 -1.68 11.76 16.84
CA ALA A 314 -0.66 11.74 15.79
C ALA A 314 -1.20 12.14 14.41
N ALA A 315 -2.39 11.64 14.07
CA ALA A 315 -3.01 11.80 12.75
C ALA A 315 -3.65 13.18 12.54
N PHE A 316 -4.36 13.70 13.55
CA PHE A 316 -5.14 14.93 13.43
C PHE A 316 -4.39 16.18 13.90
N LEU A 317 -3.55 16.08 14.93
CA LEU A 317 -2.93 17.26 15.52
C LEU A 317 -1.57 17.57 14.86
N PRO A 318 -1.34 18.81 14.40
CA PRO A 318 -0.02 19.25 13.99
C PRO A 318 0.91 19.37 15.22
N ARG A 319 2.23 19.31 15.01
CA ARG A 319 3.21 19.32 16.11
C ARG A 319 3.18 20.59 16.96
N PHE A 320 2.69 21.72 16.45
CA PHE A 320 2.55 22.93 17.27
C PHE A 320 1.39 22.84 18.28
N LEU A 321 0.37 21.99 18.03
CA LEU A 321 -0.73 21.72 18.98
C LEU A 321 -0.44 20.51 19.87
N ALA A 322 0.35 19.55 19.39
CA ALA A 322 0.78 18.38 20.15
C ALA A 322 2.28 18.11 19.92
N PRO A 323 3.16 18.83 20.64
CA PRO A 323 4.61 18.70 20.49
C PRO A 323 5.12 17.29 20.80
N ASP A 324 4.51 16.66 21.83
CA ASP A 324 4.91 15.35 22.35
C ASP A 324 4.16 14.19 21.70
N LYS A 325 3.42 14.44 20.61
CA LYS A 325 2.71 13.37 19.91
C LYS A 325 3.72 12.34 19.39
N ILE A 326 3.30 11.07 19.42
CA ILE A 326 4.13 9.95 19.01
C ILE A 326 4.71 10.16 17.59
N GLN A 327 5.99 9.81 17.40
CA GLN A 327 6.70 10.01 16.14
C GLN A 327 6.50 8.82 15.20
N ALA A 328 6.58 9.06 13.89
CA ALA A 328 6.55 7.97 12.91
C ALA A 328 7.80 7.09 13.10
N GLY A 329 7.57 5.79 13.23
CA GLY A 329 8.63 4.82 13.54
C GLY A 329 9.13 4.84 14.99
N ASP A 330 8.32 5.36 15.92
CA ASP A 330 8.58 5.23 17.35
C ASP A 330 8.50 3.75 17.77
N LYS A 331 9.51 3.31 18.52
CA LYS A 331 9.70 1.93 18.97
C LYS A 331 9.07 1.66 20.32
N ALA A 332 8.63 2.68 21.06
CA ALA A 332 8.16 2.53 22.43
C ALA A 332 6.96 1.57 22.52
N ILE A 333 5.98 1.76 21.64
CA ILE A 333 4.80 0.89 21.55
C ILE A 333 5.22 -0.52 21.13
N PHE A 334 6.04 -0.63 20.09
CA PHE A 334 6.53 -1.91 19.60
C PHE A 334 7.28 -2.69 20.69
N ASN A 335 8.28 -2.08 21.33
CA ASN A 335 9.11 -2.72 22.36
C ASN A 335 8.28 -3.15 23.58
N ARG A 336 7.37 -2.28 24.03
CA ARG A 336 6.52 -2.57 25.20
C ARG A 336 5.63 -3.78 24.96
N PHE A 337 4.94 -3.82 23.83
CA PHE A 337 3.86 -4.78 23.62
C PHE A 337 4.27 -6.02 22.83
N SER A 338 5.27 -5.96 21.93
CA SER A 338 5.80 -7.18 21.28
C SER A 338 6.67 -8.02 22.21
N GLY A 339 7.25 -7.40 23.25
CA GLY A 339 8.28 -8.05 24.07
C GLY A 339 9.56 -8.34 23.28
N VAL A 340 9.86 -7.54 22.25
CA VAL A 340 11.12 -7.54 21.49
C VAL A 340 11.73 -6.16 21.55
N THR A 341 12.99 -6.07 21.96
CA THR A 341 13.71 -4.80 22.02
C THR A 341 14.45 -4.55 20.71
N ILE A 342 14.01 -3.55 19.94
CA ILE A 342 14.76 -3.03 18.80
C ILE A 342 15.56 -1.78 19.21
N LEU A 343 16.86 -1.78 18.88
CA LEU A 343 17.82 -0.71 19.18
C LEU A 343 18.21 0.08 17.91
N GLY A 344 18.95 1.18 18.06
CA GLY A 344 19.56 1.92 16.94
C GLY A 344 18.57 2.68 16.05
N ASN A 345 18.67 2.54 14.73
CA ASN A 345 17.79 3.20 13.74
C ASN A 345 16.68 2.28 13.17
N THR A 346 16.52 1.07 13.71
CA THR A 346 15.48 0.12 13.26
C THR A 346 14.10 0.52 13.77
N SER A 347 13.10 0.62 12.90
CA SER A 347 11.68 0.80 13.27
C SER A 347 10.87 -0.41 12.82
N MET A 348 9.90 -0.82 13.64
CA MET A 348 8.88 -1.82 13.29
C MET A 348 7.54 -1.43 13.93
N GLY A 349 6.45 -1.69 13.22
CA GLY A 349 5.09 -1.53 13.74
C GLY A 349 4.51 -2.82 14.29
N LEU A 350 3.58 -2.68 15.23
CA LEU A 350 2.79 -3.82 15.71
C LEU A 350 1.83 -4.35 14.65
N GLY A 351 1.28 -3.43 13.84
CA GLY A 351 0.22 -3.72 12.89
C GLY A 351 -1.17 -3.73 13.53
N ILE A 352 -2.20 -3.50 12.72
CA ILE A 352 -3.57 -3.24 13.18
C ILE A 352 -4.18 -4.38 14.01
N PHE A 353 -3.83 -5.64 13.71
CA PHE A 353 -4.35 -6.80 14.46
C PHE A 353 -3.76 -6.87 15.87
N ALA A 354 -2.47 -6.59 16.00
CA ALA A 354 -1.79 -6.52 17.29
C ALA A 354 -2.25 -5.30 18.10
N ASP A 355 -2.43 -4.14 17.45
CA ASP A 355 -2.99 -2.94 18.08
C ASP A 355 -4.40 -3.18 18.66
N GLY A 356 -5.23 -3.93 17.93
CA GLY A 356 -6.51 -4.39 18.46
C GLY A 356 -6.33 -5.30 19.68
N TYR A 357 -5.41 -6.26 19.60
CA TYR A 357 -5.17 -7.21 20.70
C TYR A 357 -4.69 -6.54 21.98
N ILE A 358 -3.76 -5.60 21.89
CA ILE A 358 -3.27 -4.86 23.07
C ILE A 358 -4.37 -3.97 23.66
N GLY A 359 -5.38 -3.58 22.87
CA GLY A 359 -6.54 -2.82 23.33
C GLY A 359 -7.52 -3.69 24.12
N TYR A 360 -8.03 -4.75 23.50
CA TYR A 360 -9.16 -5.54 24.01
C TYR A 360 -9.02 -7.06 23.83
N GLY A 361 -7.80 -7.57 23.72
CA GLY A 361 -7.53 -8.99 23.45
C GLY A 361 -8.13 -9.45 22.13
N MET A 362 -8.63 -10.69 22.09
CA MET A 362 -9.20 -11.30 20.88
C MET A 362 -10.26 -10.40 20.21
N TYR A 363 -11.22 -9.89 20.97
CA TYR A 363 -12.28 -9.03 20.42
C TYR A 363 -11.72 -7.75 19.82
N GLY A 364 -10.66 -7.20 20.39
CA GLY A 364 -9.98 -6.04 19.86
C GLY A 364 -9.39 -6.28 18.48
N SER A 365 -8.73 -7.42 18.24
CA SER A 365 -8.20 -7.76 16.90
C SER A 365 -9.32 -7.83 15.85
N LEU A 366 -10.46 -8.45 16.19
CA LEU A 366 -11.60 -8.56 15.28
C LEU A 366 -12.22 -7.19 14.96
N ILE A 367 -12.49 -6.39 15.99
CA ILE A 367 -13.13 -5.07 15.86
C ILE A 367 -12.21 -4.13 15.10
N PHE A 368 -10.92 -4.07 15.43
CA PHE A 368 -9.97 -3.17 14.77
C PHE A 368 -9.77 -3.56 13.32
N ALA A 369 -9.69 -4.86 13.00
CA ALA A 369 -9.62 -5.35 11.64
C ALA A 369 -10.85 -4.91 10.82
N PHE A 370 -12.05 -5.09 11.39
CA PHE A 370 -13.30 -4.66 10.75
C PHE A 370 -13.37 -3.14 10.55
N VAL A 371 -13.11 -2.36 11.61
CA VAL A 371 -13.12 -0.88 11.56
C VAL A 371 -12.09 -0.36 10.58
N PHE A 372 -10.90 -0.96 10.52
CA PHE A 372 -9.90 -0.58 9.53
C PHE A 372 -10.39 -0.86 8.09
N GLY A 373 -11.00 -2.03 7.85
CA GLY A 373 -11.66 -2.33 6.58
C GLY A 373 -12.72 -1.29 6.22
N LEU A 374 -13.54 -0.86 7.19
CA LEU A 374 -14.53 0.20 7.00
C LEU A 374 -13.92 1.56 6.67
N ILE A 375 -12.82 1.95 7.34
CA ILE A 375 -12.10 3.20 7.05
C ILE A 375 -11.60 3.19 5.60
N VAL A 376 -10.97 2.10 5.17
CA VAL A 376 -10.51 1.95 3.79
C VAL A 376 -11.70 1.98 2.81
N ALA A 377 -12.80 1.30 3.12
CA ALA A 377 -14.02 1.33 2.32
C ALA A 377 -14.64 2.73 2.22
N TYR A 378 -14.56 3.52 3.30
CA TYR A 378 -15.00 4.90 3.33
C TYR A 378 -14.13 5.80 2.45
N VAL A 379 -12.80 5.62 2.44
CA VAL A 379 -11.91 6.35 1.52
C VAL A 379 -12.32 6.12 0.06
N PHE A 380 -12.68 4.87 -0.32
CA PHE A 380 -13.20 4.61 -1.66
C PHE A 380 -14.45 5.42 -1.97
N LYS A 381 -15.36 5.59 -1.01
CA LYS A 381 -16.56 6.41 -1.17
C LYS A 381 -16.27 7.90 -1.32
N VAL A 382 -15.30 8.41 -0.57
CA VAL A 382 -14.85 9.80 -0.70
C VAL A 382 -14.27 10.04 -2.10
N VAL A 383 -13.39 9.14 -2.56
CA VAL A 383 -12.77 9.25 -3.89
C VAL A 383 -13.78 9.04 -5.02
N GLU A 384 -14.77 8.15 -4.86
CA GLU A 384 -15.90 8.00 -5.79
C GLU A 384 -16.71 9.30 -5.93
N ARG A 385 -16.84 10.08 -4.85
CA ARG A 385 -17.49 11.39 -4.90
C ARG A 385 -16.62 12.40 -5.66
N TRP A 386 -15.31 12.38 -5.43
CA TRP A 386 -14.37 13.25 -6.14
C TRP A 386 -14.30 12.93 -7.63
N SER A 387 -14.42 11.66 -8.03
CA SER A 387 -14.44 11.28 -9.45
C SER A 387 -15.64 11.82 -10.23
N ARG A 388 -16.66 12.35 -9.55
CA ARG A 388 -17.78 13.07 -10.18
C ARG A 388 -17.42 14.50 -10.60
N ILE A 389 -16.41 15.11 -9.95
CA ILE A 389 -15.87 16.42 -10.36
C ILE A 389 -15.06 16.23 -11.63
N SER A 390 -14.17 15.24 -11.62
CA SER A 390 -13.45 14.79 -12.81
C SER A 390 -13.11 13.30 -12.70
N PRO A 391 -13.38 12.47 -13.73
CA PRO A 391 -13.17 11.03 -13.66
C PRO A 391 -11.73 10.60 -13.36
N PHE A 392 -10.71 11.40 -13.67
CA PHE A 392 -9.31 11.04 -13.38
C PHE A 392 -8.91 11.23 -11.91
N PHE A 393 -9.73 11.92 -11.10
CA PHE A 393 -9.53 12.01 -9.64
C PHE A 393 -9.70 10.68 -8.93
N ILE A 394 -10.21 9.67 -9.64
CA ILE A 394 -10.25 8.29 -9.16
C ILE A 394 -8.88 7.80 -8.70
N PHE A 395 -7.78 8.25 -9.31
CA PHE A 395 -6.44 7.80 -8.95
C PHE A 395 -5.93 8.33 -7.60
N PHE A 396 -6.65 9.27 -6.95
CA PHE A 396 -6.25 9.73 -5.62
C PHE A 396 -6.32 8.65 -4.55
N PHE A 397 -7.13 7.60 -4.72
CA PHE A 397 -7.12 6.51 -3.73
C PHE A 397 -5.76 5.82 -3.67
N TYR A 398 -5.00 5.76 -4.78
CA TYR A 398 -3.63 5.22 -4.76
C TYR A 398 -2.72 6.03 -3.84
N VAL A 399 -2.78 7.36 -3.94
CA VAL A 399 -1.94 8.23 -3.11
C VAL A 399 -2.36 8.15 -1.64
N ILE A 400 -3.66 8.20 -1.35
CA ILE A 400 -4.20 8.21 0.02
C ILE A 400 -4.00 6.87 0.72
N LEU A 401 -4.11 5.76 -0.01
CA LEU A 401 -4.02 4.42 0.56
C LEU A 401 -2.64 3.77 0.37
N ASN A 402 -1.63 4.51 -0.08
CA ASN A 402 -0.25 4.03 -0.25
C ASN A 402 0.32 3.36 1.01
N TYR A 403 0.02 3.89 2.19
CA TYR A 403 0.42 3.26 3.46
C TYR A 403 -0.55 2.17 3.91
N ALA A 404 -1.83 2.25 3.56
CA ALA A 404 -2.84 1.29 3.99
C ALA A 404 -2.70 -0.10 3.34
N VAL A 405 -2.09 -0.20 2.17
CA VAL A 405 -1.79 -1.49 1.49
C VAL A 405 -0.64 -2.26 2.14
N ARG A 406 0.14 -1.61 3.01
CA ARG A 406 1.31 -2.19 3.68
C ARG A 406 0.91 -2.76 5.03
N ALA A 407 0.85 -4.08 5.10
CA ALA A 407 0.57 -4.79 6.35
C ALA A 407 1.72 -4.66 7.39
N ASP A 408 2.92 -4.31 6.93
CA ASP A 408 4.14 -4.08 7.72
C ASP A 408 4.28 -2.67 8.28
N CYS A 409 3.33 -1.77 7.98
CA CYS A 409 3.39 -0.39 8.44
C CYS A 409 2.76 -0.22 9.84
N GLU A 410 3.36 0.64 10.66
CA GLU A 410 2.79 1.09 11.92
C GLU A 410 1.39 1.69 11.70
N THR A 411 0.40 1.26 12.50
CA THR A 411 -0.97 1.78 12.42
C THR A 411 -1.01 3.30 12.53
N GLN A 412 -0.18 3.88 13.39
CA GLN A 412 -0.04 5.33 13.52
C GLN A 412 0.37 6.01 12.21
N THR A 413 1.44 5.54 11.57
CA THR A 413 1.96 6.09 10.31
C THR A 413 0.91 5.97 9.21
N MET A 414 0.27 4.80 9.13
CA MET A 414 -0.81 4.53 8.19
C MET A 414 -2.01 5.47 8.38
N MET A 415 -2.51 5.61 9.62
CA MET A 415 -3.65 6.49 9.92
C MET A 415 -3.30 7.96 9.70
N THR A 416 -2.10 8.38 10.08
CA THR A 416 -1.60 9.74 9.83
C THR A 416 -1.59 10.06 8.34
N HIS A 417 -1.10 9.13 7.53
CA HIS A 417 -1.06 9.29 6.08
C HIS A 417 -2.44 9.34 5.44
N LEU A 418 -3.32 8.44 5.88
CA LEU A 418 -4.70 8.40 5.40
C LEU A 418 -5.44 9.71 5.72
N VAL A 419 -5.39 10.16 6.98
CA VAL A 419 -6.10 11.38 7.43
C VAL A 419 -5.55 12.62 6.75
N LYS A 420 -4.22 12.82 6.76
CA LYS A 420 -3.60 13.99 6.11
C LYS A 420 -3.81 13.98 4.60
N GLY A 421 -3.75 12.81 3.96
CA GLY A 421 -4.09 12.64 2.56
C GLY A 421 -5.52 13.06 2.25
N LEU A 422 -6.51 12.60 3.04
CA LEU A 422 -7.91 13.00 2.88
C LEU A 422 -8.11 14.51 3.04
N ILE A 423 -7.46 15.14 4.03
CA ILE A 423 -7.56 16.59 4.26
C ILE A 423 -6.96 17.36 3.07
N ILE A 424 -5.70 17.08 2.73
CA ILE A 424 -4.98 17.82 1.68
C ILE A 424 -5.67 17.67 0.33
N PHE A 425 -5.96 16.44 -0.10
CA PHE A 425 -6.65 16.24 -1.37
C PHE A 425 -8.10 16.71 -1.32
N GLY A 426 -8.77 16.63 -0.17
CA GLY A 426 -10.10 17.21 0.04
C GLY A 426 -10.11 18.73 -0.20
N LEU A 427 -9.11 19.45 0.29
CA LEU A 427 -8.96 20.89 0.03
C LEU A 427 -8.71 21.18 -1.45
N ILE A 428 -7.86 20.40 -2.12
CA ILE A 428 -7.65 20.50 -3.56
C ILE A 428 -8.98 20.28 -4.30
N MET A 429 -9.76 19.25 -3.94
CA MET A 429 -11.05 18.98 -4.56
C MET A 429 -12.07 20.10 -4.31
N ALA A 430 -12.07 20.71 -3.13
CA ALA A 430 -12.94 21.85 -2.83
C ALA A 430 -12.60 23.06 -3.72
N TYR A 431 -11.32 23.33 -3.95
CA TYR A 431 -10.86 24.36 -4.88
C TYR A 431 -11.26 24.04 -6.33
N TYR A 432 -10.99 22.83 -6.80
CA TYR A 432 -11.29 22.42 -8.18
C TYR A 432 -12.79 22.37 -8.47
N LYS A 433 -13.62 21.99 -7.49
CA LYS A 433 -15.07 22.05 -7.63
C LYS A 433 -15.53 23.48 -7.96
N ARG A 434 -14.96 24.49 -7.28
CA ARG A 434 -15.26 25.91 -7.56
C ARG A 434 -14.71 26.34 -8.91
N TYR A 435 -13.51 25.90 -9.28
CA TYR A 435 -12.91 26.20 -10.58
C TYR A 435 -13.78 25.70 -11.75
N PHE A 436 -14.20 24.43 -11.73
CA PHE A 436 -15.04 23.86 -12.79
C PHE A 436 -16.45 24.46 -12.83
N ALA A 437 -17.04 24.76 -11.66
CA ALA A 437 -18.33 25.45 -11.61
C ALA A 437 -18.28 26.86 -12.23
N ARG A 438 -17.16 27.58 -12.07
CA ARG A 438 -16.98 28.89 -12.72
C ARG A 438 -16.80 28.78 -14.23
N GLN A 439 -16.11 27.74 -14.70
CA GLN A 439 -15.95 27.51 -16.15
C GLN A 439 -17.26 27.14 -16.84
N SER A 440 -18.14 26.35 -16.20
CA SER A 440 -19.45 26.05 -16.78
C SER A 440 -20.33 27.29 -16.89
N VAL A 441 -20.36 28.14 -15.85
CA VAL A 441 -21.10 29.40 -15.88
C VAL A 441 -20.56 30.35 -16.94
N ALA A 442 -19.23 30.49 -17.03
CA ALA A 442 -18.60 31.33 -18.06
C ALA A 442 -18.89 30.82 -19.49
N ALA A 443 -18.94 29.50 -19.69
CA ALA A 443 -19.28 28.90 -20.99
C ALA A 443 -20.76 29.10 -21.35
N GLU A 444 -21.68 28.98 -20.39
CA GLU A 444 -23.10 29.26 -20.59
C GLU A 444 -23.36 30.74 -20.92
N GLU A 445 -22.66 31.65 -20.24
CA GLU A 445 -22.78 33.08 -20.48
C GLU A 445 -22.20 33.49 -21.84
N GLN A 446 -21.06 32.91 -22.25
CA GLN A 446 -20.51 33.09 -23.60
C GLN A 446 -21.45 32.54 -24.68
N ALA A 447 -22.08 31.38 -24.44
CA ALA A 447 -23.07 30.82 -25.36
C ALA A 447 -24.35 31.68 -25.45
N ARG A 448 -24.77 32.30 -24.35
CA ARG A 448 -25.90 33.25 -24.31
C ARG A 448 -25.58 34.51 -25.12
N VAL A 449 -24.44 35.15 -24.85
CA VAL A 449 -23.99 36.36 -25.57
C VAL A 449 -23.82 36.09 -27.07
N PHE A 450 -23.29 34.93 -27.44
CA PHE A 450 -23.16 34.54 -28.85
C PHE A 450 -24.53 34.33 -29.53
N LYS A 451 -25.50 33.72 -28.83
CA LYS A 451 -26.88 33.62 -29.33
C LYS A 451 -27.53 34.98 -29.50
N GLU A 452 -27.36 35.88 -28.54
CA GLU A 452 -27.88 37.25 -28.60
C GLU A 452 -27.25 38.04 -29.77
N ALA A 453 -25.95 37.88 -30.00
CA ALA A 453 -25.24 38.50 -31.13
C ALA A 453 -25.70 37.94 -32.50
N LEU A 454 -26.00 36.64 -32.60
CA LEU A 454 -26.56 36.03 -33.81
C LEU A 454 -27.98 36.50 -34.12
N VAL A 455 -28.78 36.79 -33.09
CA VAL A 455 -30.14 37.32 -33.24
C VAL A 455 -30.14 38.83 -33.54
N ALA A 456 -29.10 39.55 -33.10
CA ALA A 456 -28.95 40.98 -33.30
C ALA A 456 -28.26 41.40 -34.62
N SER A 457 -27.77 40.44 -35.44
CA SER A 457 -27.21 40.73 -36.76
C SER A 457 -28.34 40.85 -37.80
N PRO A 458 -28.65 42.04 -38.33
CA PRO A 458 -29.62 42.17 -39.41
C PRO A 458 -29.03 41.58 -40.69
N ALA A 459 -29.86 40.88 -41.47
CA ALA A 459 -29.57 40.50 -42.85
C ALA A 459 -29.57 41.73 -43.76
#